data_AF-E3BKX2-F1
#
_entry.id   AF-E3BKX2-F1
#
_cell.length_a   1.000
_cell.length_b   1.000
_cell.length_c   1.000
_cell.angle_alpha   90.00
_cell.angle_beta   90.00
_cell.angle_gamma   90.00
#
_symmetry.space_group_name_H-M   'P 1'
#
loop_
_entity.id
_entity.type
_entity.pdbx_description
1 polymer ?
#
loop_
_entity_poly.entity_id
_entity_poly.type
_entity_poly.pdbx_seq_one_letter_code
_entity_poly.pdbx_strand_id
1 'polypeptide(L)'
;MTISLVLVKGDICPGQRGRLHKTLPALCVLWLAICLLYPYALIIPIFLGYFFSQVQTKKTREQGPLWLFHLANLFSFLILMFQVFGSGVAVNKPVLFVSLFLLGGILGHCFLTQAKTRLQAFHRLLPVAGVISAIAFSLVILFEINSIAFELDDETVVKQFLVSFLLLIAGVLVWCLHLMTSRKVSLAQLLVTGVMLNLAVLLNLDNLTY
;
A
#
# COMPACT_ATOMS: atom_id res chain seq x y z
N MET A 1 8.01 2.68 -0.26
CA MET A 1 8.67 3.19 -1.49
C MET A 1 8.16 4.55 -1.99
N THR A 2 6.86 4.80 -2.16
CA THR A 2 6.34 6.09 -2.69
C THR A 2 6.81 7.32 -1.90
N ILE A 3 6.80 7.25 -0.57
CA ILE A 3 7.28 8.33 0.31
C ILE A 3 8.78 8.59 0.09
N SER A 4 9.57 7.55 -0.22
CA SER A 4 11.01 7.67 -0.51
C SER A 4 11.25 8.45 -1.77
N LEU A 5 10.51 8.14 -2.83
CA LEU A 5 10.63 8.85 -4.11
C LEU A 5 10.28 10.32 -3.93
N VAL A 6 9.26 10.64 -3.13
CA VAL A 6 8.88 12.02 -2.84
C VAL A 6 9.92 12.76 -2.00
N LEU A 7 10.55 12.12 -1.01
CA LEU A 7 11.58 12.76 -0.19
C LEU A 7 12.90 13.01 -0.93
N VAL A 8 13.28 12.11 -1.84
CA VAL A 8 14.55 12.16 -2.59
C VAL A 8 14.44 12.98 -3.86
N LYS A 9 13.39 12.75 -4.66
CA LYS A 9 13.21 13.36 -5.99
C LYS A 9 12.09 14.39 -6.07
N GLY A 10 11.24 14.49 -5.06
CA GLY A 10 10.20 15.49 -5.03
C GLY A 10 10.79 16.86 -4.69
N ASP A 11 10.59 17.84 -5.57
CA ASP A 11 10.81 19.27 -5.27
C ASP A 11 9.78 19.77 -4.25
N ILE A 12 9.86 19.23 -3.03
CA ILE A 12 8.98 19.55 -1.92
C ILE A 12 9.53 20.77 -1.19
N CYS A 13 8.68 21.77 -0.99
CA CYS A 13 9.09 22.92 -0.19
C CYS A 13 9.41 22.45 1.24
N PRO A 14 10.32 23.12 1.97
CA PRO A 14 10.65 22.73 3.34
C PRO A 14 9.39 22.48 4.15
N GLY A 15 8.43 23.40 4.11
CA GLY A 15 7.13 23.30 4.79
C GLY A 15 6.38 21.97 4.57
N GLN A 16 6.36 21.44 3.35
CA GLN A 16 5.76 20.15 3.00
C GLN A 16 6.57 18.99 3.54
N ARG A 17 7.90 19.05 3.42
CA ARG A 17 8.82 18.02 3.91
C ARG A 17 8.57 17.70 5.37
N GLY A 18 8.50 18.69 6.26
CA GLY A 18 8.25 18.39 7.67
C GLY A 18 6.80 18.00 7.99
N ARG A 19 5.81 18.32 7.15
CA ARG A 19 4.48 17.72 7.30
C ARG A 19 4.50 16.23 6.95
N LEU A 20 5.28 15.85 5.94
CA LEU A 20 5.51 14.45 5.58
C LEU A 20 6.28 13.70 6.68
N HIS A 21 7.30 14.31 7.29
CA HIS A 21 7.96 13.69 8.45
C HIS A 21 7.02 13.49 9.65
N LYS A 22 6.04 14.38 9.86
CA LYS A 22 5.03 14.22 10.91
C LYS A 22 4.06 13.06 10.66
N THR A 23 3.98 12.52 9.44
CA THR A 23 3.15 11.34 9.16
C THR A 23 3.92 10.02 9.29
N LEU A 24 5.26 10.04 9.24
CA LEU A 24 6.10 8.84 9.39
C LEU A 24 5.91 8.06 10.71
N PRO A 25 5.62 8.68 11.87
CA PRO A 25 5.31 7.93 13.09
C PRO A 25 4.13 6.96 12.92
N ALA A 26 3.10 7.32 12.14
CA ALA A 26 1.98 6.41 11.88
C ALA A 26 2.45 5.17 11.07
N LEU A 27 3.41 5.33 10.15
CA LEU A 27 4.04 4.20 9.46
C LEU A 27 4.86 3.33 10.42
N CYS A 28 5.53 3.92 11.41
CA CYS A 28 6.24 3.16 12.45
C CYS A 28 5.28 2.32 13.28
N VAL A 29 4.14 2.91 13.69
CA VAL A 29 3.09 2.18 14.45
C VAL A 29 2.51 1.03 13.66
N LEU A 30 2.24 1.22 12.36
CA LEU A 30 1.78 0.13 11.48
C LEU A 30 2.78 -1.03 11.42
N TRP A 31 4.08 -0.73 11.31
CA TRP A 31 5.11 -1.77 11.36
C TRP A 31 5.24 -2.42 12.73
N LEU A 32 5.11 -1.67 13.82
CA LEU A 32 5.10 -2.24 15.18
C LEU A 32 3.94 -3.21 15.39
N ALA A 33 2.76 -2.94 14.81
CA ALA A 33 1.65 -3.88 14.83
C ALA A 33 1.99 -5.20 14.11
N ILE A 34 2.70 -5.13 12.98
CA ILE A 34 3.19 -6.31 12.25
C ILE A 34 4.21 -7.09 13.09
N CYS A 35 5.03 -6.41 13.91
CA CYS A 35 6.03 -7.04 14.75
C CYS A 35 5.45 -7.98 15.82
N LEU A 36 4.17 -7.81 16.19
CA LEU A 36 3.47 -8.73 17.10
C LEU A 36 3.33 -10.14 16.51
N LEU A 37 3.23 -10.23 15.18
CA LEU A 37 3.13 -11.50 14.45
C LEU A 37 4.49 -11.94 13.89
N TYR A 38 5.31 -10.98 13.48
CA TYR A 38 6.59 -11.23 12.82
C TYR A 38 7.72 -10.44 13.52
N PRO A 39 8.31 -10.97 14.61
CA PRO A 39 9.30 -10.23 15.41
C PRO A 39 10.52 -9.73 14.62
N TYR A 40 10.94 -10.46 13.58
CA TYR A 40 12.04 -10.06 12.69
C TYR A 40 11.75 -8.75 11.92
N ALA A 41 10.50 -8.31 11.81
CA ALA A 41 10.13 -7.05 11.18
C ALA A 41 10.51 -5.82 12.02
N LEU A 42 10.92 -5.99 13.28
CA LEU A 42 11.27 -4.90 14.21
C LEU A 42 12.41 -4.00 13.71
N ILE A 43 13.25 -4.52 12.82
CA ILE A 43 14.32 -3.75 12.19
C ILE A 43 13.81 -2.52 11.42
N ILE A 44 12.61 -2.60 10.85
CA ILE A 44 12.00 -1.53 10.05
C ILE A 44 11.59 -0.33 10.93
N PRO A 45 10.77 -0.49 11.98
CA PRO A 45 10.43 0.62 12.87
C PRO A 45 11.64 1.16 13.64
N ILE A 46 12.69 0.36 13.88
CA ILE A 46 13.97 0.86 14.43
C ILE A 46 14.61 1.86 13.47
N PHE A 47 14.82 1.48 12.20
CA PHE A 47 15.44 2.38 11.23
C PHE A 47 14.57 3.60 10.91
N LEU A 48 13.25 3.43 10.79
CA LEU A 48 12.33 4.55 10.60
C LEU A 48 12.28 5.48 11.82
N GLY A 49 12.28 4.93 13.03
CA GLY A 49 12.27 5.67 14.28
C GLY A 49 13.55 6.48 14.48
N TYR A 50 14.71 5.88 14.21
CA TYR A 50 15.99 6.59 14.25
C TYR A 50 16.09 7.66 13.15
N PHE A 51 15.62 7.37 11.93
CA PHE A 51 15.54 8.38 10.88
C PHE A 51 14.68 9.57 11.33
N PHE A 52 13.53 9.31 11.95
CA PHE A 52 12.63 10.35 12.43
C PHE A 52 13.23 11.16 13.61
N SER A 53 13.94 10.53 14.54
CA SER A 53 14.53 11.21 15.69
C SER A 53 15.63 12.21 15.31
N GLN A 54 16.29 11.98 14.18
CA GLN A 54 17.37 12.85 13.67
C GLN A 54 16.87 14.03 12.83
N VAL A 55 15.58 14.08 12.47
CA VAL A 55 15.05 15.15 11.60
C VAL A 55 14.60 16.34 12.44
N GLN A 56 15.21 17.50 12.23
CA GLN A 56 14.72 18.74 12.81
C GLN A 56 13.45 19.21 12.08
N THR A 57 12.36 19.38 12.82
CA THR A 57 11.06 19.83 12.26
C THR A 57 10.92 21.37 12.17
N LYS A 58 11.97 22.12 12.52
CA LYS A 58 12.00 23.61 12.59
C LYS A 58 12.38 24.27 11.24
N LYS A 59 12.65 25.59 11.24
CA LYS A 59 12.89 26.41 10.03
C LYS A 59 14.16 26.03 9.24
N THR A 60 15.18 25.45 9.90
CA THR A 60 16.38 24.86 9.28
C THR A 60 16.15 23.36 9.07
N ARG A 61 15.61 22.96 7.91
CA ARG A 61 15.28 21.56 7.61
C ARG A 61 16.48 20.83 7.00
N GLU A 62 17.33 20.31 7.86
CA GLU A 62 18.25 19.23 7.51
C GLU A 62 17.44 17.98 7.13
N GLN A 63 17.79 17.35 6.01
CA GLN A 63 17.28 16.02 5.72
C GLN A 63 17.87 15.08 6.77
N GLY A 64 17.02 14.32 7.46
CA GLY A 64 17.52 13.17 8.23
C GLY A 64 18.35 12.26 7.33
N PRO A 65 19.21 11.42 7.89
CA PRO A 65 20.09 10.54 7.13
C PRO A 65 19.29 9.65 6.16
N LEU A 66 19.22 10.04 4.88
CA LEU A 66 18.37 9.38 3.87
C LEU A 66 18.74 7.91 3.67
N TRP A 67 20.00 7.54 3.94
CA TRP A 67 20.46 6.17 3.88
C TRP A 67 19.68 5.25 4.84
N LEU A 68 19.31 5.71 6.03
CA LEU A 68 18.50 4.94 6.99
C LEU A 68 17.08 4.72 6.47
N PHE A 69 16.51 5.72 5.79
CA PHE A 69 15.21 5.57 5.16
C PHE A 69 15.26 4.59 3.99
N HIS A 70 16.33 4.61 3.19
CA HIS A 70 16.56 3.61 2.14
C HIS A 70 16.73 2.20 2.71
N LEU A 71 17.46 2.07 3.82
CA LEU A 71 17.66 0.80 4.51
C LEU A 71 16.33 0.24 5.03
N ALA A 72 15.47 1.07 5.63
CA ALA A 72 14.13 0.68 6.03
C ALA A 72 13.26 0.22 4.84
N ASN A 73 13.35 0.90 3.69
CA ASN A 73 12.64 0.45 2.48
C ASN A 73 13.20 -0.87 1.95
N LEU A 74 14.52 -1.07 1.99
CA LEU A 74 15.16 -2.32 1.57
C LEU A 74 14.72 -3.48 2.45
N PHE A 75 14.81 -3.35 3.79
CA PHE A 75 14.35 -4.39 4.71
C PHE A 75 12.86 -4.67 4.59
N SER A 76 12.03 -3.63 4.43
CA SER A 76 10.60 -3.79 4.14
C SER A 76 10.37 -4.60 2.86
N PHE A 77 11.10 -4.30 1.78
CA PHE A 77 10.99 -5.06 0.54
C PHE A 77 11.45 -6.51 0.72
N LEU A 78 12.59 -6.75 1.37
CA LEU A 78 13.12 -8.09 1.61
C LEU A 78 12.17 -8.95 2.46
N ILE A 79 11.58 -8.38 3.51
CA ILE A 79 10.60 -9.07 4.37
C ILE A 79 9.34 -9.41 3.58
N LEU A 80 8.83 -8.48 2.77
CA LEU A 80 7.67 -8.74 1.92
C LEU A 80 7.97 -9.81 0.87
N MET A 81 9.16 -9.80 0.26
CA MET A 81 9.59 -10.85 -0.67
C MET A 81 9.74 -12.19 0.04
N PHE A 82 10.33 -12.21 1.24
CA PHE A 82 10.40 -13.41 2.05
C PHE A 82 9.01 -13.99 2.35
N GLN A 83 8.02 -13.13 2.62
CA GLN A 83 6.63 -13.58 2.81
C GLN A 83 6.01 -14.14 1.52
N VAL A 84 6.25 -13.48 0.38
CA VAL A 84 5.76 -13.92 -0.94
C VAL A 84 6.39 -15.25 -1.35
N PHE A 85 7.70 -15.44 -1.15
CA PHE A 85 8.40 -16.64 -1.59
C PHE A 85 8.40 -17.78 -0.57
N GLY A 86 8.28 -17.45 0.72
CA GLY A 86 8.26 -18.38 1.84
C GLY A 86 6.90 -19.06 2.07
N SER A 87 5.82 -18.61 1.42
CA SER A 87 4.57 -19.36 1.42
C SER A 87 4.76 -20.68 0.67
N GLY A 88 4.45 -21.81 1.33
CA GLY A 88 4.55 -23.15 0.75
C GLY A 88 3.59 -23.38 -0.43
N VAL A 89 2.59 -22.53 -0.57
CA VAL A 89 1.60 -22.56 -1.66
C VAL A 89 2.04 -21.59 -2.77
N ALA A 90 2.27 -22.11 -3.98
CA ALA A 90 2.70 -21.34 -5.15
C ALA A 90 1.58 -20.41 -5.69
N VAL A 91 0.33 -20.84 -5.57
CA VAL A 91 -0.92 -20.20 -6.05
C VAL A 91 -1.09 -18.77 -5.48
N ASN A 92 -0.54 -18.48 -4.30
CA ASN A 92 -0.73 -17.18 -3.63
C ASN A 92 0.37 -16.15 -3.91
N LYS A 93 1.49 -16.57 -4.51
CA LYS A 93 2.67 -15.70 -4.71
C LYS A 93 2.40 -14.53 -5.66
N PRO A 94 1.83 -14.71 -6.86
CA PRO A 94 1.57 -13.60 -7.76
C PRO A 94 0.48 -12.66 -7.21
N VAL A 95 -0.53 -13.21 -6.53
CA VAL A 95 -1.60 -12.42 -5.88
C VAL A 95 -1.02 -11.49 -4.82
N LEU A 96 -0.21 -12.04 -3.91
CA LEU A 96 0.47 -11.27 -2.87
C LEU A 96 1.38 -10.21 -3.48
N PHE A 97 2.17 -10.55 -4.51
CA PHE A 97 3.07 -9.60 -5.17
C PHE A 97 2.33 -8.41 -5.78
N VAL A 98 1.26 -8.64 -6.53
CA VAL A 98 0.48 -7.56 -7.15
C VAL A 98 -0.24 -6.71 -6.09
N SER A 99 -0.72 -7.35 -5.01
CA SER A 99 -1.37 -6.64 -3.89
C SER A 99 -0.46 -5.59 -3.25
N LEU A 100 0.87 -5.77 -3.27
CA LEU A 100 1.83 -4.80 -2.74
C LEU A 100 1.74 -3.44 -3.46
N PHE A 101 1.52 -3.45 -4.78
CA PHE A 101 1.37 -2.24 -5.57
C PHE A 101 0.01 -1.58 -5.34
N LEU A 102 -1.05 -2.38 -5.28
CA LEU A 102 -2.41 -1.90 -5.05
C LEU A 102 -2.56 -1.26 -3.66
N LEU A 103 -2.25 -2.02 -2.61
CA LEU A 103 -2.38 -1.59 -1.22
C LEU A 103 -1.29 -0.58 -0.82
N GLY A 104 -0.06 -0.76 -1.31
CA GLY A 104 1.03 0.21 -1.12
C GLY A 104 0.76 1.54 -1.82
N GLY A 105 0.11 1.51 -2.99
CA GLY A 105 -0.32 2.70 -3.73
C GLY A 105 -1.33 3.54 -2.97
N ILE A 106 -2.40 2.91 -2.46
CA ILE A 106 -3.44 3.63 -1.71
C ILE A 106 -2.90 4.15 -0.37
N LEU A 107 -2.10 3.35 0.34
CA LEU A 107 -1.46 3.78 1.58
C LEU A 107 -0.52 4.97 1.34
N GLY A 108 0.29 4.92 0.29
CA GLY A 108 1.12 6.03 -0.15
C GLY A 108 0.29 7.29 -0.45
N HIS A 109 -0.86 7.13 -1.10
CA HIS A 109 -1.75 8.24 -1.41
C HIS A 109 -2.37 8.87 -0.15
N CYS A 110 -2.74 8.04 0.85
CA CYS A 110 -3.20 8.51 2.16
C CYS A 110 -2.14 9.38 2.84
N PHE A 111 -0.90 8.91 2.88
CA PHE A 111 0.21 9.65 3.51
C PHE A 111 0.50 10.99 2.84
N LEU A 112 0.47 11.04 1.50
CA LEU A 112 0.68 12.29 0.75
C LEU A 112 -0.47 13.28 0.97
N THR A 113 -1.70 12.78 1.04
CA THR A 113 -2.89 13.60 1.30
C THR A 113 -2.88 14.15 2.73
N GLN A 114 -2.53 13.32 3.72
CA GLN A 114 -2.37 13.74 5.11
C GLN A 114 -1.24 14.79 5.27
N ALA A 115 -0.14 14.64 4.55
CA ALA A 115 0.96 15.61 4.52
C ALA A 115 0.61 16.91 3.77
N LYS A 116 -0.56 17.00 3.11
CA LYS A 116 -1.01 18.13 2.31
C LYS A 116 0.06 18.54 1.27
N THR A 117 0.58 17.56 0.54
CA THR A 117 1.55 17.80 -0.54
C THR A 117 0.85 18.46 -1.74
N ARG A 118 1.53 19.37 -2.43
CA ARG A 118 1.02 20.02 -3.66
C ARG A 118 1.45 19.27 -4.92
N LEU A 119 1.92 18.03 -4.77
CA LEU A 119 2.41 17.20 -5.85
C LEU A 119 1.23 16.65 -6.67
N GLN A 120 0.67 17.50 -7.52
CA GLN A 120 -0.48 17.15 -8.37
C GLN A 120 -0.21 15.92 -9.24
N ALA A 121 1.04 15.76 -9.71
CA ALA A 121 1.45 14.59 -10.48
C ALA A 121 1.21 13.27 -9.73
N PHE A 122 1.54 13.19 -8.44
CA PHE A 122 1.33 11.97 -7.65
C PHE A 122 -0.16 11.69 -7.40
N HIS A 123 -0.98 12.74 -7.20
CA HIS A 123 -2.43 12.58 -7.07
C HIS A 123 -3.10 12.09 -8.35
N ARG A 124 -2.46 12.24 -9.52
CA ARG A 124 -2.92 11.66 -10.79
C ARG A 124 -2.31 10.29 -11.07
N LEU A 125 -1.03 10.11 -10.78
CA LEU A 125 -0.29 8.87 -11.07
C LEU A 125 -0.70 7.71 -10.16
N LEU A 126 -0.95 7.96 -8.87
CA LEU A 126 -1.28 6.90 -7.91
C LEU A 126 -2.61 6.19 -8.22
N PRO A 127 -3.72 6.89 -8.52
CA PRO A 127 -4.94 6.22 -8.96
C PRO A 127 -4.75 5.41 -10.26
N VAL A 128 -3.97 5.92 -11.23
CA VAL A 128 -3.70 5.18 -12.48
C VAL A 128 -2.90 3.90 -12.21
N ALA A 129 -1.84 3.99 -11.39
CA ALA A 129 -1.11 2.81 -10.94
C ALA A 129 -2.02 1.83 -10.17
N GLY A 130 -2.95 2.36 -9.36
CA GLY A 130 -3.99 1.62 -8.68
C GLY A 130 -4.88 0.83 -9.65
N VAL A 131 -5.40 1.47 -10.69
CA VAL A 131 -6.21 0.83 -11.75
C VAL A 131 -5.43 -0.29 -12.42
N ILE A 132 -4.18 -0.04 -12.85
CA ILE A 132 -3.33 -1.04 -13.50
C ILE A 132 -3.09 -2.23 -12.56
N SER A 133 -2.78 -1.96 -11.29
CA SER A 133 -2.58 -3.02 -10.29
C SER A 133 -3.86 -3.79 -9.99
N ALA A 134 -5.03 -3.16 -10.00
CA ALA A 134 -6.31 -3.84 -9.82
C ALA A 134 -6.66 -4.74 -11.01
N ILE A 135 -6.38 -4.29 -12.24
CA ILE A 135 -6.53 -5.13 -13.45
C ILE A 135 -5.59 -6.34 -13.36
N ALA A 136 -4.31 -6.11 -13.05
CA ALA A 136 -3.34 -7.19 -12.87
C ALA A 136 -3.77 -8.16 -11.76
N PHE A 137 -4.28 -7.64 -10.63
CA PHE A 137 -4.78 -8.45 -9.52
C PHE A 137 -5.94 -9.33 -9.99
N SER A 138 -6.93 -8.76 -10.67
CA SER A 138 -8.07 -9.51 -11.20
C SER A 138 -7.65 -10.59 -12.19
N LEU A 139 -6.69 -10.31 -13.08
CA LEU A 139 -6.20 -11.29 -14.05
C LEU A 139 -5.48 -12.45 -13.38
N VAL A 140 -4.65 -12.16 -12.37
CA VAL A 140 -3.99 -13.22 -11.58
C VAL A 140 -5.02 -14.06 -10.85
N ILE A 141 -5.98 -13.44 -10.14
CA ILE A 141 -7.05 -14.19 -9.46
C ILE A 141 -7.82 -15.09 -10.43
N LEU A 142 -8.24 -14.57 -11.59
CA LEU A 142 -8.96 -15.38 -12.58
C LEU A 142 -8.14 -16.55 -13.11
N PHE A 143 -6.83 -16.37 -13.27
CA PHE A 143 -5.91 -17.43 -13.63
C PHE A 143 -5.82 -18.50 -12.53
N GLU A 144 -5.67 -18.09 -11.27
CA GLU A 144 -5.62 -19.02 -10.14
C GLU A 144 -6.95 -19.77 -9.97
N ILE A 145 -8.10 -19.09 -10.05
CA ILE A 145 -9.44 -19.72 -10.03
C ILE A 145 -9.56 -20.78 -11.14
N ASN A 146 -9.08 -20.48 -12.36
CA ASN A 146 -9.10 -21.45 -13.45
C ASN A 146 -8.30 -22.72 -13.13
N SER A 147 -7.17 -22.58 -12.42
CA SER A 147 -6.33 -23.70 -12.02
C SER A 147 -6.97 -24.62 -10.98
N ILE A 148 -7.86 -24.08 -10.14
CA ILE A 148 -8.60 -24.81 -9.09
C ILE A 148 -10.08 -25.06 -9.45
N ALA A 149 -10.49 -24.75 -10.68
CA ALA A 149 -11.89 -24.71 -11.10
C ALA A 149 -12.64 -26.06 -10.96
N PHE A 150 -11.92 -27.18 -10.97
CA PHE A 150 -12.51 -28.51 -10.79
C PHE A 150 -12.96 -28.77 -9.34
N GLU A 151 -12.44 -28.02 -8.38
CA GLU A 151 -12.72 -28.16 -6.94
C GLU A 151 -13.76 -27.13 -6.43
N LEU A 152 -14.08 -26.13 -7.25
CA LEU A 152 -15.02 -25.05 -6.95
C LEU A 152 -16.48 -25.46 -7.20
N ASP A 153 -17.04 -26.34 -6.37
CA ASP A 153 -18.49 -26.68 -6.36
C ASP A 153 -19.27 -25.97 -5.24
N ASP A 154 -18.58 -25.16 -4.41
CA ASP A 154 -19.21 -24.42 -3.31
C ASP A 154 -19.73 -23.04 -3.79
N GLU A 155 -21.05 -22.90 -3.84
CA GLU A 155 -21.76 -21.65 -4.15
C GLU A 155 -21.32 -20.48 -3.25
N THR A 156 -20.91 -20.76 -2.02
CA THR A 156 -20.44 -19.75 -1.05
C THR A 156 -19.13 -19.12 -1.50
N VAL A 157 -18.17 -19.94 -1.95
CA VAL A 157 -16.85 -19.48 -2.43
C VAL A 157 -17.01 -18.64 -3.69
N VAL A 158 -17.89 -19.06 -4.60
CA VAL A 158 -18.23 -18.28 -5.82
C VAL A 158 -18.82 -16.92 -5.45
N LYS A 159 -19.77 -16.87 -4.50
CA LYS A 159 -20.35 -15.60 -4.02
C LYS A 159 -19.30 -14.69 -3.40
N GLN A 160 -18.37 -15.23 -2.61
CA GLN A 160 -17.28 -14.45 -2.01
C GLN A 160 -16.34 -13.86 -3.07
N PHE A 161 -16.01 -14.61 -4.13
CA PHE A 161 -15.27 -14.06 -5.26
C PHE A 161 -16.02 -12.90 -5.91
N LEU A 162 -17.32 -13.04 -6.19
CA LEU A 162 -18.13 -11.95 -6.76
C LEU A 162 -18.15 -10.70 -5.87
N VAL A 163 -18.36 -10.87 -4.56
CA VAL A 163 -18.32 -9.76 -3.59
C VAL A 163 -16.94 -9.08 -3.59
N SER A 164 -15.87 -9.87 -3.63
CA SER A 164 -14.50 -9.34 -3.65
C SER A 164 -14.22 -8.51 -4.92
N PHE A 165 -14.67 -8.96 -6.10
CA PHE A 165 -14.53 -8.22 -7.35
C PHE A 165 -15.37 -6.94 -7.35
N LEU A 166 -16.59 -6.97 -6.81
CA LEU A 166 -17.42 -5.79 -6.65
C LEU A 166 -16.76 -4.76 -5.73
N LEU A 167 -16.19 -5.19 -4.59
CA LEU A 167 -15.44 -4.34 -3.68
C LEU A 167 -14.19 -3.74 -4.34
N LEU A 168 -13.46 -4.54 -5.13
CA LEU A 168 -12.29 -4.09 -5.87
C LEU A 168 -12.66 -2.99 -6.87
N ILE A 169 -13.67 -3.23 -7.71
CA ILE A 169 -14.16 -2.28 -8.71
C ILE A 169 -14.66 -1.01 -8.03
N ALA A 170 -15.54 -1.14 -7.04
CA ALA A 170 -16.08 0.01 -6.33
C ALA A 170 -14.99 0.80 -5.59
N GLY A 171 -14.01 0.12 -5.00
CA GLY A 171 -12.85 0.75 -4.35
C GLY A 171 -12.02 1.58 -5.35
N VAL A 172 -11.72 1.03 -6.53
CA VAL A 172 -11.00 1.73 -7.61
C VAL A 172 -11.80 2.91 -8.15
N LEU A 173 -13.12 2.78 -8.32
CA LEU A 173 -13.99 3.87 -8.75
C LEU A 173 -14.01 5.01 -7.72
N VAL A 174 -14.15 4.69 -6.43
CA VAL A 174 -14.05 5.66 -5.34
C VAL A 174 -12.67 6.31 -5.32
N TRP A 175 -11.59 5.56 -5.59
CA TRP A 175 -10.24 6.13 -5.69
C TRP A 175 -10.17 7.15 -6.84
N CYS A 176 -10.68 6.81 -8.01
CA CYS A 176 -10.63 7.66 -9.20
C CYS A 176 -11.64 8.82 -9.18
N LEU A 177 -12.62 8.80 -8.25
CA LEU A 177 -13.71 9.77 -8.19
C LEU A 177 -13.22 11.23 -8.14
N HIS A 178 -12.11 11.49 -7.44
CA HIS A 178 -11.57 12.85 -7.36
C HIS A 178 -11.00 13.34 -8.71
N LEU A 179 -10.51 12.43 -9.56
CA LEU A 179 -10.05 12.75 -10.92
C LEU A 179 -11.23 13.04 -11.83
N MET A 180 -12.27 12.22 -11.77
CA MET A 180 -13.48 12.39 -12.59
C MET A 180 -14.24 13.68 -12.24
N THR A 181 -14.30 14.02 -10.96
CA THR A 181 -15.01 15.21 -10.48
C THR A 181 -14.15 16.48 -10.44
N SER A 182 -12.86 16.39 -10.81
CA SER A 182 -11.89 17.49 -10.68
C SER A 182 -11.84 18.11 -9.29
N ARG A 183 -12.14 17.32 -8.25
CA ARG A 183 -12.14 17.76 -6.84
C ARG A 183 -10.81 17.46 -6.18
N LYS A 184 -10.51 18.20 -5.11
CA LYS A 184 -9.38 17.85 -4.24
C LYS A 184 -9.65 16.50 -3.58
N VAL A 185 -8.64 15.63 -3.59
CA VAL A 185 -8.73 14.34 -2.91
C VAL A 185 -8.89 14.56 -1.40
N SER A 186 -9.84 13.83 -0.80
CA SER A 186 -10.07 13.87 0.65
C SER A 186 -9.46 12.63 1.31
N LEU A 187 -8.97 12.77 2.55
CA LEU A 187 -8.41 11.64 3.29
C LEU A 187 -9.50 10.58 3.57
N ALA A 188 -10.73 11.01 3.86
CA ALA A 188 -11.86 10.12 4.10
C ALA A 188 -12.14 9.20 2.90
N GLN A 189 -12.17 9.77 1.68
CA GLN A 189 -12.32 8.99 0.44
C GLN A 189 -11.22 7.93 0.31
N LEU A 190 -9.96 8.29 0.59
CA LEU A 190 -8.85 7.33 0.50
C LEU A 190 -8.88 6.26 1.58
N LEU A 191 -9.37 6.58 2.79
CA LEU A 191 -9.57 5.58 3.85
C LEU A 191 -10.68 4.59 3.46
N VAL A 192 -11.81 5.07 2.92
CA VAL A 192 -12.88 4.21 2.41
C VAL A 192 -12.36 3.31 1.28
N THR A 193 -11.66 3.87 0.29
CA THR A 193 -10.98 3.08 -0.74
C THR A 193 -10.05 2.04 -0.11
N GLY A 194 -9.22 2.44 0.85
CA GLY A 194 -8.29 1.55 1.53
C GLY A 194 -8.99 0.36 2.18
N VAL A 195 -10.09 0.58 2.89
CA VAL A 195 -10.89 -0.49 3.52
C VAL A 195 -11.46 -1.43 2.46
N MET A 196 -12.08 -0.90 1.41
CA MET A 196 -12.68 -1.70 0.34
C MET A 196 -11.65 -2.59 -0.38
N LEU A 197 -10.47 -2.03 -0.70
CA LEU A 197 -9.41 -2.77 -1.37
C LEU A 197 -8.77 -3.82 -0.45
N ASN A 198 -8.58 -3.52 0.84
CA ASN A 198 -8.06 -4.51 1.79
C ASN A 198 -9.03 -5.68 1.97
N LEU A 199 -10.34 -5.40 2.12
CA LEU A 199 -11.36 -6.45 2.20
C LEU A 199 -11.42 -7.29 0.92
N ALA A 200 -11.35 -6.66 -0.25
CA ALA A 200 -11.32 -7.37 -1.52
C ALA A 200 -10.12 -8.33 -1.61
N VAL A 201 -8.92 -7.87 -1.24
CA VAL A 201 -7.71 -8.71 -1.25
C VAL A 201 -7.81 -9.84 -0.23
N LEU A 202 -8.29 -9.57 0.99
CA LEU A 202 -8.41 -10.57 2.04
C LEU A 202 -9.38 -11.68 1.67
N LEU A 203 -10.58 -11.34 1.17
CA LEU A 203 -11.56 -12.34 0.70
C LEU A 203 -11.01 -13.23 -0.42
N ASN A 204 -10.24 -12.65 -1.36
CA ASN A 204 -9.62 -13.43 -2.43
C ASN A 204 -8.53 -14.37 -1.90
N LEU A 205 -7.70 -13.91 -0.97
CA LEU A 205 -6.64 -14.73 -0.38
C LEU A 205 -7.20 -15.89 0.45
N ASP A 206 -8.23 -15.63 1.26
CA ASP A 206 -8.89 -16.66 2.06
C ASP A 206 -9.48 -17.74 1.14
N ASN A 207 -10.16 -17.34 0.05
CA ASN A 207 -10.76 -18.28 -0.90
C ASN A 207 -9.75 -19.12 -1.69
N LEU A 208 -8.52 -18.63 -1.89
CA LEU A 208 -7.45 -19.37 -2.60
C LEU A 208 -6.66 -20.31 -1.68
N THR A 209 -6.95 -20.30 -0.37
CA THR A 209 -6.32 -21.22 0.59
C THR A 209 -7.14 -22.47 0.89
N TYR A 210 -8.37 -22.54 0.37
CA TYR A 210 -9.24 -23.72 0.39
C TYR A 210 -9.19 -24.42 -0.96
#